data_AF-A0A1Y6M659-F1
#
_entry.id   AF-A0A1Y6M659-F1
#
_cell.length_a   1.000
_cell.length_b   1.000
_cell.length_c   1.000
_cell.angle_alpha   90.00
_cell.angle_beta   90.00
_cell.angle_gamma   90.00
#
_symmetry.space_group_name_H-M   'P 1'
#
loop_
_entity.id
_entity.type
_entity.pdbx_description
1 polymer ?
#
loop_
_entity_poly.entity_id
_entity_poly.type
_entity_poly.pdbx_seq_one_letter_code
_entity_poly.pdbx_strand_id
1 'polypeptide(L)'
;MMNFISQKLPNFIALALFAILLFIAIHIVPVPALTTPVSNAAGISFALLTDSAGSPFFLVTAALLCLIPVFLKLPKKTITKVWIQFGILLVLSFVTKTVLKHETAIPRPYTYELQALHLVDSPADFYALDSVAKDKVVKQAATYISPWRLRSWEGETNYSFPSGHTIFAAICVLFWGGFFIRRGNYLVAGGLIIWATGVGISRLWLGMHFPSDVMGSILSAAVLYFFIPEWDEHAKKKKK
;
A
#
# COMPACT_ATOMS: atom_id res chain seq x y z
N MET A 1 10.97 -31.16 11.37
CA MET A 1 9.91 -30.17 11.67
C MET A 1 10.34 -28.87 11.02
N MET A 2 9.56 -28.28 10.10
CA MET A 2 9.92 -26.97 9.55
C MET A 2 9.89 -25.95 10.70
N ASN A 3 11.03 -25.30 10.96
CA ASN A 3 11.14 -24.23 11.94
C ASN A 3 10.12 -23.11 11.61
N PHE A 4 9.57 -22.42 12.61
CA PHE A 4 8.65 -21.28 12.47
C PHE A 4 9.06 -20.32 11.35
N ILE A 5 10.35 -20.01 11.28
CA ILE A 5 10.95 -19.14 10.27
C ILE A 5 10.84 -19.74 8.85
N SER A 6 11.10 -21.04 8.69
CA SER A 6 11.05 -21.71 7.39
C SER A 6 9.65 -21.77 6.77
N GLN A 7 8.59 -21.72 7.59
CA GLN A 7 7.20 -21.69 7.09
C GLN A 7 6.81 -20.34 6.49
N LYS A 8 7.43 -19.26 6.97
CA LYS A 8 7.21 -17.88 6.52
C LYS A 8 8.12 -17.46 5.36
N LEU A 9 9.14 -18.26 5.06
CA LEU A 9 10.14 -17.90 4.06
C LEU A 9 9.53 -17.52 2.70
N PRO A 10 8.55 -18.25 2.12
CA PRO A 10 7.94 -17.86 0.84
C PRO A 10 7.26 -16.48 0.88
N ASN A 11 6.64 -16.13 2.00
CA ASN A 11 5.98 -14.84 2.21
C ASN A 11 7.02 -13.71 2.25
N PHE A 12 8.08 -13.88 3.04
CA PHE A 12 9.16 -12.90 3.09
C PHE A 12 9.92 -12.79 1.77
N ILE A 13 10.06 -13.87 0.99
CA ILE A 13 10.59 -13.81 -0.38
C ILE A 13 9.70 -12.93 -1.26
N ALA A 14 8.38 -13.13 -1.26
CA ALA A 14 7.46 -12.30 -2.04
C ALA A 14 7.58 -10.81 -1.67
N LEU A 15 7.63 -10.52 -0.36
CA LEU A 15 7.77 -9.15 0.13
C LEU A 15 9.13 -8.54 -0.21
N ALA A 16 10.21 -9.30 -0.12
CA ALA A 16 11.56 -8.85 -0.50
C ALA A 16 11.65 -8.55 -1.99
N LEU A 17 11.08 -9.41 -2.84
CA LEU A 17 11.00 -9.17 -4.28
C LEU A 17 10.22 -7.89 -4.60
N PHE A 18 9.11 -7.65 -3.89
CA PHE A 18 8.38 -6.38 -3.99
C PHE A 18 9.20 -5.19 -3.51
N ALA A 19 9.88 -5.29 -2.36
CA ALA A 19 10.74 -4.22 -1.85
C ALA A 19 11.86 -3.84 -2.84
N ILE A 20 12.53 -4.85 -3.41
CA ILE A 20 13.59 -4.67 -4.40
C ILE A 20 13.02 -4.05 -5.68
N LEU A 21 11.93 -4.60 -6.21
CA LEU A 21 11.33 -4.09 -7.44
C LEU A 21 10.84 -2.65 -7.27
N LEU A 22 10.19 -2.34 -6.14
CA LEU A 22 9.76 -0.97 -5.83
C LEU A 22 10.97 -0.05 -5.67
N PHE A 23 12.02 -0.47 -4.97
CA PHE A 23 13.24 0.33 -4.85
C PHE A 23 13.84 0.65 -6.22
N ILE A 24 13.95 -0.33 -7.11
CA ILE A 24 14.40 -0.11 -8.49
C ILE A 24 13.46 0.85 -9.22
N ALA A 25 12.15 0.60 -9.15
CA ALA A 25 11.13 1.42 -9.81
C ALA A 25 11.20 2.90 -9.37
N ILE A 26 11.45 3.17 -8.09
CA ILE A 26 11.60 4.53 -7.55
C ILE A 26 12.76 5.29 -8.22
N HIS A 27 13.83 4.59 -8.60
CA HIS A 27 15.02 5.21 -9.18
C HIS A 27 14.96 5.33 -10.71
N ILE A 28 14.12 4.53 -11.38
CA ILE A 28 14.02 4.53 -12.85
C ILE A 28 12.77 5.24 -13.37
N VAL A 29 11.68 5.27 -12.60
CA VAL A 29 10.42 5.90 -13.02
C VAL A 29 10.51 7.40 -12.72
N PRO A 30 10.47 8.27 -13.74
CA PRO A 30 10.54 9.70 -13.51
C PRO A 30 9.29 10.19 -12.79
N VAL A 31 9.49 10.97 -11.73
CA VAL A 31 8.42 11.69 -11.03
C VAL A 31 8.51 13.16 -11.45
N PRO A 32 7.67 13.62 -12.41
CA PRO A 32 7.71 15.00 -12.85
C PRO A 32 7.19 15.94 -11.76
N ALA A 33 7.64 17.20 -11.80
CA ALA A 33 7.19 18.25 -10.87
C ALA A 33 5.65 18.29 -10.77
N LEU A 34 5.13 18.63 -9.59
CA LEU A 34 3.69 18.53 -9.30
C LEU A 34 2.83 19.49 -10.15
N THR A 35 3.44 20.57 -10.63
CA THR A 35 2.88 21.56 -11.56
C THR A 35 2.97 21.16 -13.04
N THR A 36 3.69 20.09 -13.38
CA THR A 36 3.76 19.61 -14.77
C THR A 36 2.38 19.15 -15.25
N PRO A 37 1.90 19.59 -16.42
CA PRO A 37 0.63 19.14 -16.99
C PRO A 37 0.60 17.61 -17.15
N VAL A 38 -0.57 17.02 -16.88
CA VAL A 38 -0.78 15.57 -16.91
C VAL A 38 -1.72 15.23 -18.07
N SER A 39 -1.29 14.31 -18.93
CA SER A 39 -2.19 13.76 -19.95
C SER A 39 -3.28 12.90 -19.33
N ASN A 40 -4.46 12.86 -19.95
CA ASN A 40 -5.57 12.04 -19.44
C ASN A 40 -5.20 10.55 -19.33
N ALA A 41 -4.40 10.03 -20.27
CA ALA A 41 -3.93 8.65 -20.20
C ALA A 41 -3.12 8.38 -18.92
N ALA A 42 -2.11 9.21 -18.64
CA ALA A 42 -1.29 9.08 -17.43
C ALA A 42 -2.13 9.25 -16.15
N GLY A 43 -3.00 10.26 -16.14
CA GLY A 43 -3.90 10.54 -15.03
C GLY A 43 -4.80 9.35 -14.69
N ILE A 44 -5.47 8.78 -15.70
CA ILE A 44 -6.33 7.59 -15.54
C ILE A 44 -5.51 6.39 -15.05
N SER A 45 -4.33 6.14 -15.62
CA SER A 45 -3.49 5.01 -15.20
C SER A 45 -3.09 5.08 -13.73
N PHE A 46 -2.60 6.23 -13.26
CA PHE A 46 -2.23 6.39 -11.86
C PHE A 46 -3.43 6.43 -10.91
N ALA A 47 -4.55 7.00 -11.35
CA ALA A 47 -5.81 6.98 -10.62
C ALA A 47 -6.29 5.54 -10.40
N LEU A 48 -6.37 4.73 -11.46
CA LEU A 48 -6.80 3.33 -11.35
C LEU A 48 -5.87 2.50 -10.45
N LEU A 49 -4.56 2.70 -10.58
CA LEU A 49 -3.58 2.03 -9.72
C LEU A 49 -3.78 2.41 -8.25
N THR A 50 -3.85 3.71 -7.93
CA THR A 50 -4.04 4.13 -6.54
C THR A 50 -5.40 3.70 -6.01
N ASP A 51 -6.48 3.87 -6.77
CA ASP A 51 -7.84 3.57 -6.35
C ASP A 51 -7.97 2.07 -6.02
N SER A 52 -7.34 1.18 -6.78
CA SER A 52 -7.37 -0.28 -6.54
C SER A 52 -6.84 -0.72 -5.17
N ALA A 53 -6.05 0.12 -4.50
CA ALA A 53 -5.53 -0.08 -3.15
C ALA A 53 -6.10 0.92 -2.13
N GLY A 54 -6.98 1.82 -2.56
CA GLY A 54 -7.58 2.90 -1.79
C GLY A 54 -9.05 2.66 -1.43
N SER A 55 -9.62 3.50 -0.58
CA SER A 55 -11.05 3.41 -0.25
C SER A 55 -11.91 3.92 -1.42
N PRO A 56 -12.96 3.20 -1.85
CA PRO A 56 -13.48 1.94 -1.29
C PRO A 56 -12.91 0.66 -1.95
N PHE A 57 -12.19 0.74 -3.07
CA PHE A 57 -11.87 -0.43 -3.90
C PHE A 57 -10.83 -1.40 -3.31
N PHE A 58 -10.08 -1.03 -2.27
CA PHE A 58 -9.26 -1.99 -1.54
C PHE A 58 -10.10 -3.16 -1.01
N LEU A 59 -11.37 -2.93 -0.67
CA LEU A 59 -12.32 -3.98 -0.27
C LEU A 59 -12.60 -4.95 -1.42
N VAL A 60 -12.74 -4.43 -2.64
CA VAL A 60 -12.93 -5.24 -3.85
C VAL A 60 -11.68 -6.08 -4.10
N THR A 61 -10.49 -5.48 -4.06
CA THR A 61 -9.21 -6.19 -4.21
C THR A 61 -9.04 -7.28 -3.15
N ALA A 62 -9.34 -6.98 -1.88
CA ALA A 62 -9.29 -7.94 -0.79
C ALA A 62 -10.29 -9.09 -0.98
N ALA A 63 -11.52 -8.79 -1.40
CA ALA A 63 -12.55 -9.78 -1.68
C ALA A 63 -12.12 -10.73 -2.81
N LEU A 64 -11.60 -10.19 -3.92
CA LEU A 64 -11.11 -10.99 -5.05
C LEU A 64 -9.99 -11.94 -4.62
N LEU A 65 -9.04 -11.47 -3.82
CA LEU A 65 -7.98 -12.33 -3.26
C LEU A 65 -8.56 -13.40 -2.33
N CYS A 66 -9.55 -13.06 -1.49
CA CYS A 66 -10.23 -14.01 -0.63
C CYS A 66 -11.07 -15.08 -1.36
N LEU A 67 -11.46 -14.87 -2.62
CA LEU A 67 -12.14 -15.89 -3.44
C LEU A 67 -11.20 -16.99 -3.94
N ILE A 68 -9.90 -16.74 -3.99
CA ILE A 68 -8.89 -17.68 -4.50
C ILE A 68 -8.92 -19.05 -3.79
N PRO A 69 -8.87 -19.15 -2.45
CA PRO A 69 -8.93 -20.45 -1.79
C PRO A 69 -10.28 -21.16 -2.00
N VAL A 70 -11.35 -20.44 -2.34
CA VAL A 70 -12.66 -20.99 -2.72
C VAL A 70 -12.59 -21.61 -4.12
N PHE A 71 -12.04 -20.89 -5.11
CA PHE A 71 -11.86 -21.40 -6.47
C PHE A 71 -10.89 -22.59 -6.53
N LEU A 72 -9.87 -22.59 -5.67
CA LEU A 72 -8.97 -23.73 -5.48
C LEU A 72 -9.62 -24.91 -4.72
N LYS A 73 -10.91 -24.80 -4.36
CA LYS A 73 -11.70 -25.83 -3.66
C LYS A 73 -11.01 -26.36 -2.40
N LEU A 74 -10.36 -25.48 -1.64
CA LEU A 74 -9.68 -25.86 -0.41
C LEU A 74 -10.69 -26.32 0.66
N PRO A 75 -10.27 -27.14 1.64
CA PRO A 75 -11.14 -27.53 2.74
C PRO A 75 -11.69 -26.30 3.47
N LYS A 76 -12.99 -26.30 3.83
CA LYS A 76 -13.65 -25.16 4.51
C LYS A 76 -12.85 -24.64 5.72
N LYS A 77 -12.30 -25.56 6.55
CA LYS A 77 -11.45 -25.20 7.69
C LYS A 77 -10.19 -24.42 7.30
N THR A 78 -9.59 -24.72 6.14
CA THR A 78 -8.43 -24.00 5.61
C THR A 78 -8.84 -22.62 5.09
N ILE A 79 -9.97 -22.53 4.37
CA ILE A 79 -10.50 -21.25 3.86
C ILE A 79 -10.78 -20.29 5.02
N THR A 80 -11.53 -20.73 6.03
CA THR A 80 -11.87 -19.91 7.20
C THR A 80 -10.62 -19.42 7.93
N LYS A 81 -9.62 -20.29 8.08
CA LYS A 81 -8.32 -19.94 8.65
C LYS A 81 -7.67 -18.81 7.84
N VAL A 82 -7.43 -19.03 6.55
CA VAL A 82 -6.80 -18.05 5.64
C VAL A 82 -7.49 -16.69 5.73
N TRP A 83 -8.83 -16.65 5.73
CA TRP A 83 -9.60 -15.42 5.88
C TRP A 83 -9.40 -14.74 7.23
N ILE A 84 -9.42 -15.50 8.34
CA ILE A 84 -9.18 -14.94 9.68
C ILE A 84 -7.78 -14.34 9.77
N GLN A 85 -6.75 -15.06 9.30
CA GLN A 85 -5.37 -14.55 9.30
C GLN A 85 -5.23 -13.26 8.50
N PHE A 86 -5.75 -13.27 7.27
CA PHE A 86 -5.68 -12.09 6.40
C PHE A 86 -6.45 -10.92 6.99
N GLY A 87 -7.63 -11.16 7.55
CA GLY A 87 -8.44 -10.16 8.23
C GLY A 87 -7.73 -9.56 9.45
N ILE A 88 -7.12 -10.38 10.31
CA ILE A 88 -6.32 -9.92 11.46
C ILE A 88 -5.17 -9.03 10.97
N LEU A 89 -4.43 -9.47 9.95
CA LEU A 89 -3.31 -8.71 9.40
C LEU A 89 -3.75 -7.35 8.85
N LEU A 90 -4.90 -7.30 8.15
CA LEU A 90 -5.48 -6.05 7.67
C LEU A 90 -5.87 -5.11 8.81
N VAL A 91 -6.56 -5.62 9.84
CA VAL A 91 -6.94 -4.81 11.02
C VAL A 91 -5.72 -4.25 11.72
N LEU A 92 -4.72 -5.09 11.99
CA LEU A 92 -3.47 -4.65 12.62
C LEU A 92 -2.74 -3.58 11.78
N SER A 93 -2.80 -3.68 10.46
CA SER A 93 -2.23 -2.67 9.57
C SER A 93 -2.92 -1.32 9.66
N PHE A 94 -4.25 -1.32 9.80
CA PHE A 94 -5.03 -0.10 9.98
C PHE A 94 -4.80 0.55 11.34
N VAL A 95 -4.61 -0.25 12.39
CA VAL A 95 -4.20 0.27 13.70
C VAL A 95 -2.79 0.87 13.59
N THR A 96 -1.83 0.11 13.04
CA THR A 96 -0.43 0.53 12.92
C THR A 96 -0.26 1.82 12.13
N LYS A 97 -0.95 1.96 10.98
CA LYS A 97 -0.88 3.21 10.20
C LYS A 97 -1.41 4.41 10.98
N THR A 98 -2.45 4.20 11.80
CA THR A 98 -3.11 5.29 12.56
C THR A 98 -2.20 5.78 13.66
N VAL A 99 -1.59 4.85 14.41
CA VAL A 99 -0.60 5.16 15.45
C VAL A 99 0.62 5.84 14.84
N LEU A 100 1.24 5.27 13.80
CA LEU A 100 2.45 5.84 13.21
C LEU A 100 2.23 7.23 12.59
N LYS A 101 1.05 7.50 12.01
CA LYS A 101 0.71 8.84 11.50
C LYS A 101 0.62 9.88 12.61
N HIS A 102 0.13 9.48 13.79
CA HIS A 102 0.05 10.37 14.95
C HIS A 102 1.44 10.67 15.51
N GLU A 103 2.30 9.65 15.64
CA GLU A 103 3.61 9.80 16.27
C GLU A 103 4.66 10.48 15.38
N THR A 104 4.63 10.24 14.07
CA THR A 104 5.68 10.75 13.17
C THR A 104 5.45 12.18 12.69
N ALA A 105 4.18 12.60 12.58
CA ALA A 105 3.79 13.94 12.13
C ALA A 105 4.52 14.46 10.88
N ILE A 106 4.93 13.57 9.97
CA ILE A 106 5.70 13.94 8.77
C ILE A 106 4.77 14.61 7.73
N PRO A 107 5.04 15.87 7.31
CA PRO A 107 4.22 16.54 6.29
C PRO A 107 4.26 15.85 4.93
N ARG A 108 3.17 15.89 4.17
CA ARG A 108 3.13 15.31 2.80
C ARG A 108 3.94 16.13 1.80
N PRO A 109 4.52 15.49 0.74
CA PRO A 109 5.26 16.21 -0.30
C PRO A 109 4.47 17.36 -0.93
N TYR A 110 3.17 17.17 -1.20
CA TYR A 110 2.36 18.24 -1.79
C TYR A 110 2.28 19.50 -0.91
N THR A 111 2.47 19.41 0.41
CA THR A 111 2.41 20.59 1.29
C THR A 111 3.59 21.53 1.08
N TYR A 112 4.74 21.00 0.68
CA TYR A 112 5.88 21.82 0.25
C TYR A 112 5.61 22.50 -1.10
N GLU A 113 4.84 21.85 -1.98
CA GLU A 113 4.39 22.48 -3.23
C GLU A 113 3.39 23.60 -2.96
N LEU A 114 2.44 23.39 -2.03
CA LEU A 114 1.52 24.45 -1.61
C LEU A 114 2.27 25.67 -1.04
N GLN A 115 3.35 25.42 -0.29
CA GLN A 115 4.26 26.49 0.17
C GLN A 115 4.96 27.19 -0.99
N ALA A 116 5.50 26.44 -1.95
CA ALA A 116 6.17 27.00 -3.13
C ALA A 116 5.21 27.82 -4.02
N LEU A 117 3.92 27.50 -4.01
CA LEU A 117 2.85 28.25 -4.69
C LEU A 117 2.31 29.42 -3.86
N HIS A 118 2.88 29.70 -2.69
CA HIS A 118 2.44 30.74 -1.76
C HIS A 118 0.97 30.59 -1.30
N LEU A 119 0.47 29.35 -1.24
CA LEU A 119 -0.87 29.04 -0.73
C LEU A 119 -0.87 28.82 0.80
N VAL A 120 0.29 28.53 1.36
CA VAL A 120 0.57 28.46 2.81
C VAL A 120 2.00 28.95 3.07
N ASP A 121 2.26 29.47 4.27
CA ASP A 121 3.61 29.96 4.64
C ASP A 121 4.59 28.79 4.89
N SER A 122 4.08 27.69 5.44
CA SER A 122 4.84 26.46 5.66
C SER A 122 3.94 25.21 5.70
N PRO A 123 4.52 24.00 5.56
CA PRO A 123 3.80 22.76 5.82
C PRO A 123 3.20 22.70 7.24
N ALA A 124 3.88 23.27 8.25
CA ALA A 124 3.36 23.29 9.61
C ALA A 124 2.06 24.11 9.70
N ASP A 125 2.00 25.26 9.02
CA ASP A 125 0.79 26.09 8.97
C ASP A 125 -0.36 25.36 8.27
N PHE A 126 -0.07 24.61 7.19
CA PHE A 126 -1.08 23.75 6.57
C PHE A 126 -1.65 22.75 7.57
N TYR A 127 -0.82 22.12 8.40
CA TYR A 127 -1.29 21.12 9.38
C TYR A 127 -1.99 21.73 10.60
N ALA A 128 -1.74 23.01 10.93
CA ALA A 128 -2.44 23.75 11.98
C ALA A 128 -3.90 24.09 11.61
N LEU A 129 -4.24 24.10 10.32
CA LEU A 129 -5.60 24.31 9.84
C LEU A 129 -6.56 23.17 10.22
N ASP A 130 -7.84 23.52 10.38
CA ASP A 130 -8.92 22.51 10.42
C ASP A 130 -9.10 21.81 9.06
N SER A 131 -9.86 20.71 9.04
CA SER A 131 -10.06 19.92 7.82
C SER A 131 -10.71 20.70 6.68
N VAL A 132 -11.62 21.62 6.99
CA VAL A 132 -12.35 22.40 5.99
C VAL A 132 -11.42 23.43 5.35
N ALA A 133 -10.59 24.09 6.15
CA ALA A 133 -9.58 25.03 5.68
C ALA A 133 -8.49 24.33 4.85
N LYS A 134 -8.05 23.13 5.26
CA LYS A 134 -7.12 22.29 4.46
C LYS A 134 -7.67 22.02 3.07
N ASP A 135 -8.91 21.57 2.97
CA ASP A 135 -9.55 21.29 1.67
C ASP A 135 -9.70 22.55 0.81
N LYS A 136 -9.98 23.71 1.42
CA LYS A 136 -10.03 24.99 0.70
C LYS A 136 -8.67 25.36 0.09
N VAL A 137 -7.58 25.23 0.86
CA VAL A 137 -6.21 25.49 0.38
C VAL A 137 -5.86 24.54 -0.76
N VAL A 138 -6.16 23.24 -0.62
CA VAL A 138 -5.93 22.25 -1.70
C VAL A 138 -6.67 22.65 -2.98
N LYS A 139 -7.93 23.10 -2.87
CA LYS A 139 -8.73 23.53 -4.02
C LYS A 139 -8.18 24.79 -4.71
N GLN A 140 -7.53 25.70 -3.97
CA GLN A 140 -6.88 26.87 -4.57
C GLN A 140 -5.71 26.48 -5.50
N ALA A 141 -5.10 25.31 -5.29
CA ALA A 141 -4.03 24.81 -6.16
C ALA A 141 -4.54 24.34 -7.54
N ALA A 142 -5.85 24.33 -7.80
CA ALA A 142 -6.46 23.97 -9.09
C ALA A 142 -5.94 24.78 -10.29
N THR A 143 -5.44 25.99 -10.07
CA THR A 143 -4.83 26.81 -11.13
C THR A 143 -3.49 26.25 -11.60
N TYR A 144 -2.76 25.53 -10.74
CA TYR A 144 -1.38 25.11 -10.98
C TYR A 144 -1.21 23.60 -11.08
N ILE A 145 -2.10 22.84 -10.44
CA ILE A 145 -1.99 21.39 -10.27
C ILE A 145 -3.07 20.70 -11.09
N SER A 146 -2.68 19.63 -11.79
CA SER A 146 -3.63 18.82 -12.56
C SER A 146 -4.78 18.28 -11.68
N PRO A 147 -6.02 18.26 -12.20
CA PRO A 147 -7.16 17.64 -11.52
C PRO A 147 -6.90 16.18 -11.09
N TRP A 148 -6.09 15.44 -11.85
CA TRP A 148 -5.71 14.05 -11.53
C TRP A 148 -4.93 13.93 -10.22
N ARG A 149 -4.08 14.92 -9.92
CA ARG A 149 -3.31 14.98 -8.67
C ARG A 149 -4.18 15.51 -7.53
N LEU A 150 -4.92 16.59 -7.78
CA LEU A 150 -5.78 17.23 -6.75
C LEU A 150 -6.83 16.29 -6.19
N ARG A 151 -7.46 15.47 -7.04
CA ARG A 151 -8.39 14.43 -6.60
C ARG A 151 -7.81 13.54 -5.50
N SER A 152 -6.51 13.26 -5.55
CA SER A 152 -5.83 12.44 -4.56
C SER A 152 -5.49 13.20 -3.28
N TRP A 153 -5.42 14.52 -3.32
CA TRP A 153 -5.07 15.38 -2.19
C TRP A 153 -6.31 15.69 -1.34
N GLU A 154 -7.45 15.87 -1.99
CA GLU A 154 -8.74 16.11 -1.33
C GLU A 154 -9.11 14.96 -0.38
N GLY A 155 -9.43 15.29 0.88
CA GLY A 155 -9.80 14.31 1.91
C GLY A 155 -8.64 13.45 2.46
N GLU A 156 -7.43 13.53 1.89
CA GLU A 156 -6.23 12.80 2.35
C GLU A 156 -5.21 13.75 3.03
N THR A 157 -5.72 14.65 3.88
CA THR A 157 -4.96 15.77 4.47
C THR A 157 -4.22 15.43 5.78
N ASN A 158 -4.12 14.14 6.12
CA ASN A 158 -3.32 13.67 7.25
C ASN A 158 -1.81 13.60 6.92
N TYR A 159 -0.97 13.28 7.91
CA TYR A 159 0.49 13.15 7.75
C TYR A 159 0.88 12.03 6.77
N SER A 160 2.07 12.10 6.19
CA SER A 160 2.49 11.23 5.08
C SER A 160 2.80 9.80 5.51
N PHE A 161 3.51 9.61 6.62
CA PHE A 161 4.05 8.32 7.01
C PHE A 161 3.12 7.52 7.93
N PRO A 162 2.91 6.20 7.70
CA PRO A 162 3.25 5.44 6.51
C PRO A 162 2.15 5.56 5.43
N SER A 163 2.46 5.09 4.22
CA SER A 163 1.47 4.99 3.14
C SER A 163 0.46 3.86 3.41
N GLY A 164 -0.82 4.22 3.55
CA GLY A 164 -1.93 3.28 3.74
C GLY A 164 -2.19 2.37 2.53
N HIS A 165 -2.02 2.91 1.32
CA HIS A 165 -2.16 2.15 0.08
C HIS A 165 -1.02 1.12 -0.05
N THR A 166 0.20 1.53 0.28
CA THR A 166 1.38 0.68 0.19
C THR A 166 1.41 -0.40 1.27
N ILE A 167 0.97 -0.11 2.50
CA ILE A 167 0.90 -1.16 3.55
C ILE A 167 -0.14 -2.22 3.19
N PHE A 168 -1.28 -1.83 2.61
CA PHE A 168 -2.26 -2.77 2.08
C PHE A 168 -1.67 -3.64 0.96
N ALA A 169 -1.05 -3.01 -0.05
CA ALA A 169 -0.41 -3.72 -1.15
C ALA A 169 0.70 -4.67 -0.65
N ALA A 170 1.52 -4.22 0.31
CA ALA A 170 2.55 -5.03 0.96
C ALA A 170 1.97 -6.24 1.68
N ILE A 171 0.85 -6.08 2.41
CA ILE A 171 0.14 -7.19 3.06
C ILE A 171 -0.42 -8.18 2.04
N CYS A 172 -0.99 -7.68 0.95
CA CYS A 172 -1.45 -8.54 -0.14
C CYS A 172 -0.30 -9.36 -0.73
N VAL A 173 0.83 -8.72 -1.08
CA VAL A 173 2.02 -9.43 -1.61
C VAL A 173 2.57 -10.41 -0.58
N LEU A 174 2.75 -9.99 0.66
CA LEU A 174 3.32 -10.81 1.72
C LEU A 174 2.47 -12.05 1.97
N PHE A 175 1.15 -11.88 2.12
CA PHE A 175 0.24 -12.97 2.44
C PHE A 175 -0.09 -13.82 1.21
N TRP A 176 -0.65 -13.20 0.16
CA TRP A 176 -1.12 -13.91 -1.04
C TRP A 176 0.01 -14.26 -2.00
N GLY A 177 1.03 -13.40 -2.15
CA GLY A 177 2.23 -13.74 -2.92
C GLY A 177 2.94 -14.96 -2.35
N GLY A 178 3.13 -15.02 -1.02
CA GLY A 178 3.66 -16.22 -0.36
C GLY A 178 2.75 -17.45 -0.52
N PHE A 179 1.42 -17.28 -0.46
CA PHE A 179 0.46 -18.35 -0.76
C PHE A 179 0.60 -18.90 -2.18
N PHE A 180 0.80 -18.05 -3.19
CA PHE A 180 1.00 -18.48 -4.57
C PHE A 180 2.35 -19.15 -4.79
N ILE A 181 3.43 -18.60 -4.22
CA ILE A 181 4.78 -19.17 -4.31
C ILE A 181 4.79 -20.59 -3.74
N ARG A 182 4.15 -20.82 -2.57
CA ARG A 182 4.03 -22.16 -1.96
C ARG A 182 3.34 -23.19 -2.86
N ARG A 183 2.50 -22.73 -3.79
CA ARG A 183 1.75 -23.57 -4.73
C ARG A 183 2.37 -23.61 -6.13
N GLY A 184 3.55 -23.00 -6.34
CA GLY A 184 4.23 -22.93 -7.63
C GLY A 184 3.62 -21.94 -8.63
N ASN A 185 2.69 -21.08 -8.20
CA ASN A 185 2.00 -20.13 -9.07
C ASN A 185 2.78 -18.81 -9.19
N TYR A 186 4.03 -18.89 -9.67
CA TYR A 186 4.95 -17.75 -9.70
C TYR A 186 4.47 -16.59 -10.58
N LEU A 187 3.76 -16.87 -11.68
CA LEU A 187 3.21 -15.82 -12.56
C LEU A 187 2.17 -14.95 -11.83
N VAL A 188 1.31 -15.56 -11.02
CA VAL A 188 0.29 -14.84 -10.24
C VAL A 188 0.94 -14.04 -9.12
N ALA A 189 1.95 -14.60 -8.46
CA ALA A 189 2.76 -13.88 -7.47
C ALA A 189 3.47 -12.66 -8.10
N GLY A 190 4.07 -12.84 -9.27
CA GLY A 190 4.73 -11.78 -10.03
C GLY A 190 3.76 -10.68 -10.45
N GLY A 191 2.57 -11.03 -10.95
CA GLY A 191 1.52 -10.05 -11.27
C GLY A 191 1.09 -9.23 -10.06
N LEU A 192 0.94 -9.86 -8.89
CA LEU A 192 0.61 -9.17 -7.64
C LEU A 192 1.73 -8.22 -7.19
N ILE A 193 3.00 -8.62 -7.36
CA ILE A 193 4.16 -7.78 -7.06
C ILE A 193 4.25 -6.58 -8.02
N ILE A 194 3.98 -6.77 -9.31
CA ILE A 194 3.93 -5.69 -10.31
C ILE A 194 2.82 -4.70 -9.98
N TRP A 195 1.61 -5.19 -9.66
CA TRP A 195 0.51 -4.36 -9.22
C TRP A 195 0.88 -3.54 -7.97
N ALA A 196 1.43 -4.18 -6.93
CA ALA A 196 1.83 -3.51 -5.71
C ALA A 196 2.94 -2.46 -5.95
N THR A 197 3.85 -2.72 -6.90
CA THR A 197 4.86 -1.76 -7.36
C THR A 197 4.19 -0.56 -8.03
N GLY A 198 3.23 -0.79 -8.93
CA GLY A 198 2.44 0.27 -9.55
C GLY A 198 1.70 1.14 -8.52
N VAL A 199 1.13 0.52 -7.48
CA VAL A 199 0.52 1.24 -6.35
C VAL A 199 1.57 2.08 -5.62
N GLY A 200 2.75 1.54 -5.30
CA GLY A 200 3.82 2.29 -4.64
C GLY A 200 4.27 3.52 -5.44
N ILE A 201 4.47 3.35 -6.76
CA ILE A 201 4.88 4.45 -7.65
C ILE A 201 3.76 5.48 -7.82
N SER A 202 2.50 5.07 -7.90
CA SER A 202 1.38 6.04 -7.99
C SER A 202 1.36 7.00 -6.80
N ARG A 203 1.71 6.52 -5.59
CA ARG A 203 1.78 7.37 -4.40
C ARG A 203 2.85 8.47 -4.47
N LEU A 204 3.98 8.18 -5.11
CA LEU A 204 5.05 9.17 -5.34
C LEU A 204 4.65 10.13 -6.47
N TRP A 205 4.16 9.58 -7.57
CA TRP A 205 3.78 10.36 -8.76
C TRP A 205 2.65 11.36 -8.50
N LEU A 206 1.72 11.00 -7.62
CA LEU A 206 0.62 11.86 -7.15
C LEU A 206 1.06 12.90 -6.10
N GLY A 207 2.32 12.89 -5.64
CA GLY A 207 2.82 13.83 -4.62
C GLY A 207 2.35 13.54 -3.20
N MET A 208 1.89 12.31 -2.93
CA MET A 208 1.24 11.97 -1.67
C MET A 208 2.21 11.52 -0.57
N HIS A 209 3.34 10.94 -0.97
CA HIS A 209 4.27 10.25 -0.08
C HIS A 209 5.71 10.39 -0.57
N PHE A 210 6.65 10.33 0.37
CA PHE A 210 8.08 10.20 0.06
C PHE A 210 8.45 8.73 -0.23
N PRO A 211 9.59 8.48 -0.91
CA PRO A 211 10.14 7.13 -1.06
C PRO A 211 10.30 6.37 0.26
N SER A 212 10.69 7.08 1.33
CA SER A 212 10.79 6.53 2.68
C SER A 212 9.45 6.02 3.22
N ASP A 213 8.35 6.69 2.90
CA ASP A 213 7.02 6.33 3.39
C ASP A 213 6.53 5.01 2.78
N VAL A 214 6.78 4.82 1.49
CA VAL A 214 6.38 3.59 0.78
C VAL A 214 7.27 2.42 1.19
N MET A 215 8.58 2.62 1.36
CA MET A 215 9.49 1.58 1.86
C MET A 215 9.22 1.24 3.33
N GLY A 216 8.93 2.24 4.15
CA GLY A 216 8.55 2.06 5.56
C GLY A 216 7.23 1.31 5.73
N SER A 217 6.26 1.49 4.82
CA SER A 217 5.04 0.67 4.78
C SER A 217 5.33 -0.81 4.54
N ILE A 218 6.28 -1.14 3.67
CA ILE A 218 6.71 -2.53 3.39
C ILE A 218 7.36 -3.12 4.65
N LEU A 219 8.26 -2.37 5.30
CA LEU A 219 8.88 -2.81 6.55
C LEU A 219 7.84 -3.03 7.66
N SER A 220 6.86 -2.13 7.78
CA SER A 220 5.76 -2.26 8.74
C SER A 220 4.97 -3.56 8.51
N ALA A 221 4.66 -3.89 7.24
CA ALA A 221 4.01 -5.15 6.91
C ALA A 221 4.87 -6.37 7.29
N ALA A 222 6.19 -6.32 7.07
CA ALA A 222 7.12 -7.37 7.46
C ALA A 222 7.09 -7.63 8.98
N VAL A 223 7.18 -6.55 9.77
CA VAL A 223 7.16 -6.61 11.23
C VAL A 223 5.83 -7.16 11.72
N LEU A 224 4.71 -6.66 11.20
CA LEU A 224 3.38 -7.13 11.59
C LEU A 224 3.21 -8.63 11.34
N TYR A 225 3.60 -9.10 10.16
CA TYR A 225 3.46 -10.49 9.78
C TYR A 225 4.41 -11.43 10.51
N PHE A 226 5.56 -10.94 10.98
CA PHE A 226 6.48 -11.73 11.80
C PHE A 226 5.78 -12.28 13.05
N PHE A 227 4.90 -11.50 13.67
CA PHE A 227 4.14 -11.88 14.87
C PHE A 227 2.86 -12.68 14.58
N ILE A 228 2.46 -12.82 13.32
CA ILE A 228 1.30 -13.65 12.96
C ILE A 228 1.72 -15.12 12.92
N PRO A 229 1.06 -16.06 13.62
CA PRO A 229 1.41 -17.47 13.52
C PRO A 229 1.08 -18.02 12.13
N GLU A 230 1.95 -18.85 11.55
CA GLU A 230 1.62 -19.64 10.34
C GLU A 230 0.88 -20.92 10.72
N TRP A 231 -0.06 -21.35 9.88
CA TRP A 231 -0.64 -22.68 10.02
C TRP A 231 0.08 -23.66 9.11
N ASP A 232 0.56 -24.76 9.72
CA ASP A 232 1.19 -25.85 8.98
C ASP A 232 0.15 -26.57 8.11
N GLU A 233 0.15 -26.29 6.79
CA GLU A 233 -0.69 -27.00 5.80
C GLU A 233 -0.39 -28.51 5.78
N HIS A 234 0.79 -28.94 6.27
CA HIS A 234 1.23 -30.34 6.28
C HIS A 234 0.99 -31.09 7.59
N ALA A 235 0.38 -30.46 8.60
CA ALA A 235 0.11 -31.10 9.90
C ALA A 235 -0.69 -32.42 9.79
N LYS A 236 -1.44 -32.63 8.69
CA LYS A 236 -2.21 -33.86 8.44
C LYS A 236 -1.44 -35.00 7.75
N LYS A 237 -0.33 -34.74 7.06
CA LYS A 237 0.45 -35.81 6.40
C LYS A 237 1.30 -36.63 7.37
N LYS A 238 1.41 -36.21 8.64
CA LYS A 238 2.20 -36.88 9.69
C LYS A 238 1.40 -37.83 10.59
N LYS A 239 0.10 -38.01 10.35
CA LYS A 239 -0.78 -38.89 11.14
C LYS A 239 -1.25 -40.13 10.36
N LYS A 240 -0.57 -40.49 9.27
CA LYS A 240 -0.77 -41.76 8.56
C LYS A 240 0.56 -42.49 8.52
#